data_AF-A0A974CRC5-F1
#
_entry.id   AF-A0A974CRC5-F1
#
_cell.length_a   1.000
_cell.length_b   1.000
_cell.length_c   1.000
_cell.angle_alpha   90.00
_cell.angle_beta   90.00
_cell.angle_gamma   90.00
#
_symmetry.space_group_name_H-M   'P 1'
#
loop_
_entity.id
_entity.type
_entity.pdbx_description
1 polymer ?
#
loop_
_entity_poly.entity_id
_entity_poly.type
_entity_poly.pdbx_seq_one_letter_code
_entity_poly.pdbx_strand_id
1 'polypeptide(L)'
;MFAYTDLDKSRITNAVSGTNDFLTSKDCIHEFRQLEGLRRKNIAYDLHLRTLSEYIKTERIPRGLRVNLRPTLFSNDADFCKRWEAIINKCSTDLMLATMEHLQKSIPETRVSADAKEQKIRNSFAGDVVSGGMEKLTEHLDKFRMEVQTRKRQKFQRDAMDYATGSVYRWALSPDQTQPPLPRLF
;
A
#
# COMPACT_ATOMS: atom_id res chain seq x y z
N MET A 1 11.86 -32.58 48.19
CA MET A 1 11.40 -32.00 46.91
C MET A 1 10.75 -30.67 47.23
N PHE A 2 11.35 -29.55 46.82
CA PHE A 2 10.82 -28.19 47.08
C PHE A 2 9.87 -27.79 45.95
N ALA A 3 8.67 -28.37 45.93
CA ALA A 3 7.66 -28.07 44.93
C ALA A 3 6.35 -27.67 45.61
N TYR A 4 5.73 -26.58 45.14
CA TYR A 4 4.44 -26.13 45.62
C TYR A 4 3.34 -27.10 45.16
N THR A 5 2.42 -27.41 46.08
CA THR A 5 1.23 -28.24 45.79
C THR A 5 0.12 -27.39 45.15
N ASP A 6 -0.91 -28.02 44.57
CA ASP A 6 -2.09 -27.29 44.05
C ASP A 6 -2.86 -26.55 45.16
N LEU A 7 -2.81 -27.07 46.39
CA LEU A 7 -3.31 -26.40 47.59
C LEU A 7 -2.49 -25.13 47.89
N ASP A 8 -1.16 -25.20 47.78
CA ASP A 8 -0.31 -24.01 47.93
C ASP A 8 -0.58 -22.98 46.84
N LYS A 9 -0.72 -23.41 45.58
CA LYS A 9 -1.06 -22.53 44.46
C LYS A 9 -2.37 -21.81 44.71
N SER A 10 -3.41 -22.52 45.12
CA SER A 10 -4.73 -21.95 45.41
C SER A 10 -4.67 -20.99 46.61
N ARG A 11 -4.00 -21.39 47.69
CA ARG A 11 -3.80 -20.56 48.90
C ARG A 11 -3.06 -19.26 48.57
N ILE A 12 -1.95 -19.34 47.84
CA ILE A 12 -1.12 -18.19 47.49
C ILE A 12 -1.87 -17.25 46.53
N THR A 13 -2.55 -17.79 45.51
CA THR A 13 -3.26 -16.97 44.51
C THR A 13 -4.48 -16.28 45.11
N ASN A 14 -5.25 -16.98 45.94
CA ASN A 14 -6.44 -16.41 46.58
C ASN A 14 -6.09 -15.43 47.71
N ALA A 15 -4.87 -15.49 48.26
CA ALA A 15 -4.40 -14.51 49.25
C ALA A 15 -4.08 -13.14 48.62
N VAL A 16 -3.88 -13.07 47.30
CA VAL A 16 -3.68 -11.81 46.58
C VAL A 16 -5.02 -11.07 46.53
N SER A 17 -5.14 -10.03 47.35
CA SER A 17 -6.32 -9.18 47.42
C SER A 17 -6.14 -7.93 46.56
N GLY A 18 -7.19 -7.53 45.82
CA GLY A 18 -7.20 -6.37 44.94
C GLY A 18 -7.94 -6.63 43.64
N THR A 19 -8.36 -5.58 42.95
CA THR A 19 -8.93 -5.72 41.60
C THR A 19 -7.82 -5.95 40.58
N ASN A 20 -7.93 -7.04 39.83
CA ASN A 20 -7.01 -7.35 38.72
C ASN A 20 -7.36 -6.56 37.44
N ASP A 21 -8.19 -5.52 37.55
CA ASP A 21 -8.71 -4.74 36.42
C ASP A 21 -7.60 -4.10 35.60
N PHE A 22 -6.44 -3.79 36.19
CA PHE A 22 -5.30 -3.25 35.42
C PHE A 22 -4.72 -4.25 34.41
N LEU A 23 -4.89 -5.56 34.63
CA LEU A 23 -4.45 -6.63 33.73
C LEU A 23 -5.50 -6.99 32.69
N THR A 24 -6.77 -6.73 32.96
CA THR A 24 -7.91 -7.15 32.12
C THR A 24 -8.66 -5.98 31.49
N SER A 25 -8.34 -4.74 31.86
CA SER A 25 -8.95 -3.53 31.32
C SER A 25 -8.69 -3.43 29.82
N LYS A 26 -9.76 -3.15 29.08
CA LYS A 26 -9.66 -2.93 27.64
C LYS A 26 -8.95 -1.60 27.40
N ASP A 27 -7.84 -1.64 26.66
CA ASP A 27 -7.14 -0.43 26.24
C ASP A 27 -7.86 0.20 25.03
N CYS A 28 -8.63 1.26 25.31
CA CYS A 28 -9.35 2.02 24.30
C CYS A 28 -8.41 2.63 23.25
N ILE A 29 -7.25 3.13 23.67
CA ILE A 29 -6.26 3.76 22.78
C ILE A 29 -5.71 2.72 21.81
N HIS A 30 -5.41 1.52 22.31
CA HIS A 30 -4.96 0.41 21.47
C HIS A 30 -6.01 0.00 20.44
N GLU A 31 -7.28 -0.13 20.83
CA GLU A 31 -8.36 -0.48 19.91
C GLU A 31 -8.55 0.58 18.81
N PHE A 32 -8.48 1.87 19.15
CA PHE A 32 -8.53 2.97 18.18
C PHE A 32 -7.33 2.99 17.24
N ARG A 33 -6.10 2.69 17.71
CA ARG A 33 -4.92 2.57 16.84
C ARG A 33 -5.07 1.45 15.81
N GLN A 34 -5.65 0.31 16.20
CA GLN A 34 -5.92 -0.77 15.27
C GLN A 34 -6.98 -0.37 14.22
N LEU A 35 -8.06 0.30 14.66
CA LEU A 35 -9.08 0.83 13.75
C LEU A 35 -8.48 1.84 12.77
N GLU A 36 -7.62 2.75 13.25
CA GLU A 36 -6.90 3.70 12.42
C GLU A 36 -6.06 3.00 11.36
N GLY A 37 -5.33 1.95 11.72
CA GLY A 37 -4.56 1.14 10.77
C GLY A 37 -5.41 0.57 9.63
N LEU A 38 -6.58 0.00 9.96
CA LEU A 38 -7.52 -0.53 8.95
C LEU A 38 -8.08 0.57 8.05
N ARG A 39 -8.49 1.71 8.62
CA ARG A 39 -9.04 2.84 7.85
C ARG A 39 -7.98 3.50 6.96
N ARG A 40 -6.74 3.68 7.45
CA ARG A 40 -5.61 4.17 6.65
C ARG A 40 -5.29 3.22 5.49
N LYS A 41 -5.29 1.91 5.72
CA LYS A 41 -5.12 0.90 4.66
C LYS A 41 -6.20 1.04 3.59
N ASN A 42 -7.46 1.21 4.00
CA ASN A 42 -8.58 1.42 3.07
C ASN A 42 -8.40 2.70 2.23
N ILE A 43 -8.05 3.83 2.86
CA ILE A 43 -7.76 5.09 2.16
C ILE A 43 -6.61 4.92 1.16
N ALA A 44 -5.53 4.25 1.56
CA ALA A 44 -4.39 4.01 0.68
C ALA A 44 -4.78 3.17 -0.55
N TYR A 45 -5.59 2.14 -0.36
CA TYR A 45 -6.10 1.28 -1.43
C TYR A 45 -7.03 2.04 -2.38
N ASP A 46 -8.03 2.76 -1.87
CA ASP A 46 -8.96 3.57 -2.67
C ASP A 46 -8.21 4.60 -3.51
N LEU A 47 -7.30 5.37 -2.90
CA LEU A 47 -6.51 6.36 -3.62
C LEU A 47 -5.56 5.70 -4.63
N HIS A 48 -5.04 4.51 -4.36
CA HIS A 48 -4.20 3.80 -5.33
C HIS A 48 -4.99 3.32 -6.54
N LEU A 49 -6.16 2.70 -6.32
CA LEU A 49 -7.05 2.24 -7.37
C LEU A 49 -7.47 3.40 -8.30
N ARG A 50 -7.90 4.52 -7.71
CA ARG A 50 -8.25 5.73 -8.47
C ARG A 50 -7.08 6.24 -9.30
N THR A 51 -5.88 6.29 -8.71
CA THR A 51 -4.69 6.76 -9.42
C THR A 51 -4.34 5.85 -10.59
N LEU A 52 -4.36 4.52 -10.41
CA LEU A 52 -4.09 3.56 -11.48
C LEU A 52 -5.13 3.67 -12.60
N SER A 53 -6.41 3.87 -12.26
CA SER A 53 -7.46 4.12 -13.25
C SER A 53 -7.14 5.34 -14.13
N GLU A 54 -6.67 6.44 -13.55
CA GLU A 54 -6.28 7.63 -14.32
C GLU A 54 -5.05 7.38 -15.21
N TYR A 55 -4.08 6.60 -14.74
CA TYR A 55 -2.95 6.18 -15.57
C TYR A 55 -3.42 5.36 -16.78
N ILE A 56 -4.33 4.39 -16.59
CA ILE A 56 -4.92 3.60 -17.68
C ILE A 56 -5.66 4.48 -18.68
N LYS A 57 -6.55 5.37 -18.21
CA LYS A 57 -7.35 6.26 -19.08
C LYS A 57 -6.50 7.18 -19.94
N THR A 58 -5.30 7.50 -19.47
CA THR A 58 -4.39 8.43 -20.15
C THR A 58 -3.20 7.73 -20.77
N GLU A 59 -3.25 6.39 -20.88
CA GLU A 59 -2.26 5.53 -21.52
C GLU A 59 -0.82 5.76 -21.01
N ARG A 60 -0.69 6.03 -19.70
CA ARG A 60 0.59 6.31 -19.05
C ARG A 60 0.97 5.23 -18.06
N ILE A 61 2.27 4.92 -18.02
CA ILE A 61 2.84 3.97 -17.06
C ILE A 61 3.55 4.76 -15.94
N PRO A 62 3.20 4.54 -14.66
CA PRO A 62 3.89 5.16 -13.54
C PRO A 62 5.38 4.82 -13.53
N ARG A 63 6.27 5.74 -13.16
CA ARG A 63 7.73 5.50 -13.13
C ARG A 63 8.13 4.18 -12.44
N GLY A 64 7.48 3.83 -11.34
CA GLY A 64 7.78 2.61 -10.58
C GLY A 64 7.39 1.29 -11.28
N LEU A 65 6.59 1.35 -12.34
CA LEU A 65 6.18 0.19 -13.16
C LEU A 65 6.77 0.24 -14.57
N ARG A 66 7.57 1.27 -14.91
CA ARG A 66 8.29 1.31 -16.17
C ARG A 66 9.43 0.31 -16.12
N VAL A 67 9.43 -0.62 -17.05
CA VAL A 67 10.46 -1.65 -17.16
C VAL A 67 11.52 -1.17 -18.15
N ASN A 68 12.75 -1.05 -17.68
CA ASN A 68 13.89 -0.59 -18.50
C ASN A 68 14.66 -1.79 -19.09
N LEU A 69 13.96 -2.61 -19.88
CA LEU A 69 14.59 -3.72 -20.60
C LEU A 69 14.79 -3.33 -22.06
N ARG A 70 16.02 -3.44 -22.55
CA ARG A 70 16.39 -3.17 -23.95
C ARG A 70 16.75 -4.49 -24.64
N PRO A 71 16.40 -4.66 -25.93
CA PRO A 71 16.90 -5.80 -26.67
C PRO A 71 18.42 -5.70 -26.83
N THR A 72 19.13 -6.78 -26.51
CA THR A 72 20.58 -6.89 -26.74
C THR A 72 20.87 -7.24 -28.20
N LEU A 73 20.09 -8.17 -28.76
CA LEU A 73 20.14 -8.56 -30.17
C LEU A 73 19.20 -7.68 -30.99
N PHE A 74 19.61 -7.32 -32.21
CA PHE A 74 18.82 -6.48 -33.13
C PHE A 74 18.49 -5.08 -32.57
N SER A 75 19.34 -4.55 -31.69
CA SER A 75 19.18 -3.22 -31.09
C SER A 75 19.30 -2.05 -32.08
N ASN A 76 19.73 -2.35 -33.30
CA ASN A 76 19.79 -1.46 -34.46
C ASN A 76 18.56 -1.56 -35.38
N ASP A 77 17.68 -2.55 -35.18
CA ASP A 77 16.41 -2.67 -35.89
C ASP A 77 15.34 -1.89 -35.12
N ALA A 78 14.93 -0.74 -35.69
CA ALA A 78 13.96 0.15 -35.09
C ALA A 78 12.57 -0.51 -34.95
N ASP A 79 12.15 -1.34 -35.90
CA ASP A 79 10.86 -2.02 -35.87
C ASP A 79 10.85 -3.15 -34.83
N PHE A 80 11.98 -3.83 -34.66
CA PHE A 80 12.16 -4.79 -33.57
C PHE A 80 12.13 -4.10 -32.21
N CYS A 81 12.88 -3.00 -32.04
CA CYS A 81 12.91 -2.24 -30.79
C CYS A 81 11.52 -1.70 -30.41
N LYS A 82 10.76 -1.19 -31.39
CA LYS A 82 9.38 -0.71 -31.20
C LYS A 82 8.44 -1.83 -30.75
N ARG A 83 8.54 -3.02 -31.35
CA ARG A 83 7.77 -4.20 -30.92
C ARG A 83 8.15 -4.67 -29.52
N TRP A 84 9.44 -4.70 -29.21
CA TRP A 84 9.95 -5.05 -27.88
C TRP A 84 9.41 -4.09 -26.80
N GLU A 85 9.45 -2.79 -27.06
CA GLU A 85 8.90 -1.77 -26.17
C GLU A 85 7.38 -1.95 -25.97
N ALA A 86 6.63 -2.21 -27.05
CA ALA A 86 5.19 -2.44 -26.96
C ALA A 86 4.84 -3.65 -26.07
N ILE A 87 5.60 -4.74 -26.15
CA ILE A 87 5.41 -5.93 -25.29
C ILE A 87 5.65 -5.58 -23.82
N ILE A 88 6.72 -4.84 -23.53
CA ILE A 88 7.05 -4.42 -22.18
C ILE A 88 5.98 -3.48 -21.61
N ASN A 89 5.56 -2.48 -22.39
CA ASN A 89 4.53 -1.54 -21.99
C ASN A 89 3.19 -2.23 -21.72
N LYS A 90 2.86 -3.25 -22.53
CA LYS A 90 1.69 -4.11 -22.28
C LYS A 90 1.84 -4.85 -20.96
N CYS A 91 3.00 -5.45 -20.67
CA CYS A 91 3.25 -6.13 -19.39
C CYS A 91 3.05 -5.17 -18.20
N SER A 92 3.63 -3.97 -18.25
CA SER A 92 3.44 -2.95 -17.21
C SER A 92 1.97 -2.57 -17.01
N THR A 93 1.22 -2.41 -18.12
CA THR A 93 -0.22 -2.14 -18.11
C THR A 93 -1.00 -3.29 -17.49
N ASP A 94 -0.69 -4.53 -17.86
CA ASP A 94 -1.34 -5.73 -17.31
C ASP A 94 -1.09 -5.86 -15.79
N LEU A 95 0.13 -5.53 -15.31
CA LEU A 95 0.45 -5.49 -13.88
C LEU A 95 -0.38 -4.42 -13.15
N MET A 96 -0.62 -3.26 -13.76
CA MET A 96 -1.52 -2.26 -13.20
C MET A 96 -2.94 -2.80 -13.08
N LEU A 97 -3.47 -3.44 -14.13
CA LEU A 97 -4.82 -4.01 -14.13
C LEU A 97 -4.97 -5.14 -13.10
N ALA A 98 -4.00 -6.05 -13.01
CA ALA A 98 -3.98 -7.11 -11.99
C ALA A 98 -4.00 -6.52 -10.57
N THR A 99 -3.22 -5.45 -10.34
CA THR A 99 -3.23 -4.73 -9.06
C THR A 99 -4.59 -4.08 -8.79
N MET A 100 -5.21 -3.45 -9.79
CA MET A 100 -6.53 -2.84 -9.67
C MET A 100 -7.60 -3.88 -9.33
N GLU A 101 -7.60 -5.04 -10.00
CA GLU A 101 -8.54 -6.12 -9.73
C GLU A 101 -8.43 -6.63 -8.29
N HIS A 102 -7.21 -6.82 -7.80
CA HIS A 102 -6.99 -7.22 -6.42
C HIS A 102 -7.47 -6.14 -5.43
N LEU A 103 -7.17 -4.86 -5.70
CA LEU A 103 -7.64 -3.75 -4.85
C LEU A 103 -9.17 -3.67 -4.79
N GLN A 104 -9.87 -3.91 -5.90
CA GLN A 104 -11.33 -3.93 -5.94
C GLN A 104 -11.94 -4.98 -5.00
N LYS A 105 -11.25 -6.11 -4.79
CA LYS A 105 -11.65 -7.16 -3.85
C LYS A 105 -11.25 -6.81 -2.40
N SER A 106 -10.03 -6.31 -2.19
CA SER A 106 -9.52 -6.05 -0.83
C SER A 106 -10.12 -4.80 -0.15
N ILE A 107 -10.57 -3.80 -0.90
CA ILE A 107 -11.20 -2.59 -0.36
C ILE A 107 -12.45 -2.93 0.47
N PRO A 108 -13.46 -3.66 -0.07
CA PRO A 108 -14.65 -4.01 0.72
C PRO A 108 -14.32 -4.91 1.90
N GLU A 109 -13.42 -5.89 1.77
CA GLU A 109 -12.99 -6.75 2.89
C GLU A 109 -12.38 -5.95 4.05
N THR A 110 -11.50 -5.00 3.72
CA THR A 110 -10.87 -4.13 4.72
C THR A 110 -11.91 -3.20 5.35
N ARG A 111 -12.91 -2.75 4.59
CA ARG A 111 -14.00 -1.91 5.09
C ARG A 111 -14.86 -2.67 6.10
N VAL A 112 -15.28 -3.90 5.77
CA VAL A 112 -16.05 -4.78 6.68
C VAL A 112 -15.26 -5.02 7.98
N SER A 113 -13.95 -5.28 7.88
CA SER A 113 -13.09 -5.47 9.05
C SER A 113 -13.01 -4.21 9.93
N ALA A 114 -12.92 -3.03 9.32
CA ALA A 114 -12.91 -1.76 10.03
C ALA A 114 -14.26 -1.48 10.71
N ASP A 115 -15.38 -1.72 10.02
CA ASP A 115 -16.73 -1.51 10.55
C ASP A 115 -17.01 -2.45 11.73
N ALA A 116 -16.60 -3.72 11.64
CA ALA A 116 -16.70 -4.68 12.75
C ALA A 116 -15.86 -4.23 13.98
N LYS A 117 -14.65 -3.72 13.75
CA LYS A 117 -13.79 -3.20 14.83
C LYS A 117 -14.40 -1.95 15.48
N GLU A 118 -14.95 -1.04 14.68
CA GLU A 118 -15.65 0.15 15.17
C GLU A 118 -16.86 -0.24 16.02
N GLN A 119 -17.67 -1.21 15.58
CA GLN A 119 -18.79 -1.71 16.37
C GLN A 119 -18.33 -2.34 17.68
N LYS A 120 -17.22 -3.09 17.68
CA LYS A 120 -16.64 -3.65 18.89
C LYS A 120 -16.21 -2.56 19.89
N ILE A 121 -15.65 -1.46 19.40
CA ILE A 121 -15.27 -0.29 20.22
C ILE A 121 -16.54 0.35 20.81
N ARG A 122 -17.56 0.62 19.99
CA ARG A 122 -18.84 1.18 20.45
C ARG A 122 -19.52 0.35 21.53
N ASN A 123 -19.42 -0.98 21.43
CA ASN A 123 -20.01 -1.90 22.40
C ASN A 123 -19.14 -2.09 23.66
N SER A 124 -17.87 -1.66 23.65
CA SER A 124 -16.91 -1.96 24.72
C SER A 124 -16.57 -0.76 25.60
N PHE A 125 -16.86 0.47 25.17
CA PHE A 125 -16.44 1.69 25.85
C PHE A 125 -17.61 2.68 26.01
N ALA A 126 -17.47 3.61 26.95
CA ALA A 126 -18.47 4.64 27.19
C ALA A 126 -18.61 5.59 25.97
N GLY A 127 -19.83 6.09 25.75
CA GLY A 127 -20.16 6.85 24.54
C GLY A 127 -19.36 8.14 24.36
N ASP A 128 -19.04 8.83 25.44
CA ASP A 128 -18.20 10.04 25.45
C ASP A 128 -16.75 9.74 25.03
N VAL A 129 -16.17 8.66 25.56
CA VAL A 129 -14.83 8.17 25.19
C VAL A 129 -14.79 7.78 23.71
N VAL A 130 -15.82 7.06 23.24
CA VAL A 130 -15.93 6.68 21.83
C VAL A 130 -16.07 7.91 20.94
N SER A 131 -16.90 8.88 21.32
CA SER A 131 -17.11 10.12 20.56
C SER A 131 -15.80 10.89 20.40
N GLY A 132 -15.08 11.14 21.49
CA GLY A 132 -13.79 11.86 21.44
C GLY A 132 -12.70 11.09 20.68
N GLY A 133 -12.71 9.75 20.76
CA GLY A 133 -11.81 8.90 19.98
C GLY A 133 -12.11 8.94 18.47
N MET A 134 -13.38 8.94 18.09
CA MET A 134 -13.81 9.02 16.68
C MET A 134 -13.50 10.39 16.06
N GLU A 135 -13.63 11.48 16.82
CA GLU A 135 -13.26 12.83 16.36
C GLU A 135 -11.76 12.91 16.02
N LYS A 136 -10.90 12.50 16.96
CA LYS A 136 -9.43 12.45 16.75
C LYS A 136 -9.04 11.51 15.61
N LEU A 137 -9.70 10.35 15.53
CA LEU A 137 -9.49 9.40 14.44
C LEU A 137 -9.81 10.05 13.09
N THR A 138 -10.92 10.78 13.00
CA THR A 138 -11.35 11.45 11.76
C THR A 138 -10.32 12.49 11.33
N GLU A 139 -9.87 13.35 12.25
CA GLU A 139 -8.81 14.34 12.00
C GLU A 139 -7.53 13.69 11.46
N HIS A 140 -7.07 12.61 12.10
CA HIS A 140 -5.89 11.86 11.67
C HIS A 140 -6.05 11.26 10.26
N LEU A 141 -7.24 10.70 9.98
CA LEU A 141 -7.53 10.09 8.67
C LEU A 141 -7.61 11.13 7.57
N ASP A 142 -8.18 12.31 7.83
CA ASP A 142 -8.24 13.42 6.87
C ASP A 142 -6.85 13.95 6.55
N LYS A 143 -6.01 14.18 7.57
CA LYS A 143 -4.61 14.56 7.38
C LYS A 143 -3.86 13.52 6.54
N PHE A 144 -3.99 12.24 6.89
CA PHE A 144 -3.37 11.16 6.14
C PHE A 144 -3.85 11.11 4.68
N ARG A 145 -5.16 11.28 4.44
CA ARG A 145 -5.74 11.32 3.10
C ARG A 145 -5.14 12.45 2.26
N MET A 146 -5.06 13.65 2.83
CA MET A 146 -4.50 14.83 2.15
C MET A 146 -3.02 14.65 1.80
N GLU A 147 -2.22 14.08 2.71
CA GLU A 147 -0.81 13.77 2.44
C GLU A 147 -0.66 12.76 1.29
N VAL A 148 -1.44 11.68 1.31
CA VAL A 148 -1.38 10.64 0.27
C VAL A 148 -1.84 11.19 -1.08
N GLN A 149 -2.91 11.99 -1.11
CA GLN A 149 -3.40 12.65 -2.33
C GLN A 149 -2.36 13.60 -2.92
N THR A 150 -1.73 14.43 -2.09
CA THR A 150 -0.68 15.37 -2.51
C THR A 150 0.49 14.62 -3.15
N ARG A 151 0.99 13.57 -2.49
CA ARG A 151 2.08 12.74 -3.02
C ARG A 151 1.69 12.06 -4.34
N LYS A 152 0.47 11.52 -4.46
CA LYS A 152 -0.01 10.88 -5.69
C LYS A 152 -0.15 11.89 -6.84
N ARG A 153 -0.67 13.09 -6.56
CA ARG A 153 -0.78 14.18 -7.54
C ARG A 153 0.58 14.60 -8.08
N GLN A 154 1.55 14.84 -7.19
CA GLN A 154 2.92 15.18 -7.58
C GLN A 154 3.55 14.10 -8.46
N LYS A 155 3.41 12.82 -8.09
CA LYS A 155 3.90 11.70 -8.91
C LYS A 155 3.23 11.67 -10.28
N PHE A 156 1.90 11.83 -10.34
CA PHE A 156 1.15 11.82 -11.58
C PHE A 156 1.53 12.97 -12.52
N GLN A 157 1.70 14.19 -11.99
CA GLN A 157 2.15 15.35 -12.76
C GLN A 157 3.58 15.19 -13.29
N ARG A 158 4.49 14.71 -12.44
CA ARG A 158 5.86 14.42 -12.85
C ARG A 158 5.89 13.36 -13.96
N ASP A 159 5.11 12.31 -13.80
CA ASP A 159 5.05 11.24 -14.79
C ASP A 159 4.38 11.76 -16.08
N ALA A 160 3.43 12.71 -16.03
CA ALA A 160 2.91 13.43 -17.19
C ALA A 160 4.00 14.21 -17.94
N MET A 161 4.86 14.92 -17.20
CA MET A 161 5.95 15.70 -17.77
C MET A 161 6.94 14.82 -18.53
N ASP A 162 7.18 13.59 -18.06
CA ASP A 162 8.06 12.65 -18.77
C ASP A 162 7.53 12.33 -20.17
N TYR A 163 6.21 12.13 -20.29
CA TYR A 163 5.56 11.86 -21.58
C TYR A 163 5.58 13.11 -22.47
N ALA A 164 5.28 14.30 -21.90
CA ALA A 164 5.32 15.56 -22.64
C ALA A 164 6.72 15.91 -23.18
N THR A 165 7.77 15.49 -22.47
CA THR A 165 9.18 15.76 -22.84
C THR A 165 9.85 14.59 -23.58
N GLY A 166 9.14 13.50 -23.85
CA GLY A 166 9.70 12.31 -24.49
C GLY A 166 10.76 11.56 -23.65
N SER A 167 10.84 11.83 -22.34
CA SER A 167 11.86 11.26 -21.44
C SER A 167 11.43 9.95 -20.75
N VAL A 168 10.30 9.36 -21.19
CA VAL A 168 9.79 8.07 -20.71
C VAL A 168 10.80 6.95 -20.95
N TYR A 169 11.40 6.94 -22.14
CA TYR A 169 12.38 5.97 -22.59
C TYR A 169 13.70 6.68 -22.87
N ARG A 170 14.50 6.89 -21.82
CA ARG A 170 15.79 7.61 -21.93
C ARG A 170 16.77 6.97 -22.93
N TRP A 171 16.61 5.69 -23.25
CA TRP A 171 17.40 5.03 -24.29
C TRP A 171 17.09 5.54 -25.71
N ALA A 172 15.91 6.09 -25.96
CA ALA A 172 15.56 6.70 -27.25
C ALA A 172 16.29 8.04 -27.47
N LEU A 173 16.79 8.67 -26.41
CA LEU A 173 17.52 9.94 -26.40
C LEU A 173 19.04 9.76 -26.38
N SER A 174 19.55 8.55 -26.57
CA SER A 174 20.99 8.30 -26.73
C SER A 174 21.32 8.05 -28.20
N PRO A 175 21.43 9.10 -29.04
CA PRO A 175 22.20 8.95 -30.25
C PRO A 175 23.67 8.89 -29.83
N ASP A 176 24.22 7.69 -29.95
CA ASP A 176 25.64 7.36 -30.05
C ASP A 176 26.41 6.90 -28.78
N GLN A 177 27.36 5.99 -29.05
CA GLN A 177 28.49 5.50 -28.25
C GLN A 177 28.34 4.19 -27.48
N THR A 178 28.36 3.08 -28.23
CA THR A 178 29.46 2.08 -28.26
C THR A 178 28.88 0.72 -28.65
N GLN A 179 29.09 0.30 -29.89
CA GLN A 179 29.00 -1.13 -30.22
C GLN A 179 30.12 -1.86 -29.46
N PRO A 180 29.82 -2.82 -28.58
CA PRO A 180 30.84 -3.80 -28.22
C PRO A 180 31.16 -4.64 -29.47
N PRO A 181 32.43 -5.02 -29.70
CA PRO A 181 32.78 -5.82 -30.85
C PRO A 181 32.01 -7.16 -30.80
N LEU A 182 31.49 -7.57 -31.96
CA LEU A 182 30.84 -8.87 -32.12
C LEU A 182 31.77 -9.98 -31.60
N PRO A 183 31.28 -10.92 -30.78
CA PRO A 183 32.09 -12.05 -30.38
C PRO A 183 32.45 -12.86 -31.62
N ARG A 184 33.74 -13.14 -31.79
CA ARG A 184 34.22 -14.08 -32.82
C ARG A 184 33.61 -15.44 -32.52
N LEU A 185 32.77 -15.91 -33.43
CA LEU A 185 32.30 -17.29 -33.47
C LEU A 185 33.51 -18.19 -33.71
N PHE A 186 33.78 -19.06 -32.74
CA PHE A 186 34.42 -20.36 -32.95
C PHE A 186 33.34 -21.41 -32.77
#